data_AF-A0A7Z9A3N4-F1
#
_entry.id   AF-A0A7Z9A3N4-F1
#
_cell.length_a   1.000
_cell.length_b   1.000
_cell.length_c   1.000
_cell.angle_alpha   90.00
_cell.angle_beta   90.00
_cell.angle_gamma   90.00
#
_symmetry.space_group_name_H-M   'P 1'
#
loop_
_entity.id
_entity.type
_entity.pdbx_description
1 polymer ?
#
loop_
_entity_poly.entity_id
_entity_poly.type
_entity_poly.pdbx_seq_one_letter_code
_entity_poly.pdbx_strand_id
1 'polypeptide(L)'
;MKKANHKINVIKQIEDAVNIVGNHPHQNPDRVFLYINYDMHSFEDSFDEIFSISELESEDFCLISSNCEITLPNGEKFCGISFKSNSNKTLILQKIKNHFERKGYQYGVIRNNNLILSTNNVINLDDCSAILYDYD
;
A
#
# COMPACT_ATOMS: atom_id res chain seq x y z
N MET A 1 -0.10 -3.95 25.44
CA MET A 1 -1.20 -4.00 24.44
C MET A 1 -1.15 -5.37 23.78
N LYS A 2 -2.29 -6.05 23.59
CA LYS A 2 -2.33 -7.25 22.75
C LYS A 2 -2.04 -6.79 21.32
N LYS A 3 -0.99 -7.32 20.68
CA LYS A 3 -0.83 -7.19 19.22
C LYS A 3 -2.12 -7.68 18.59
N ALA A 4 -2.75 -6.87 17.75
CA ALA A 4 -3.77 -7.40 16.87
C ALA A 4 -3.00 -8.21 15.83
N ASN A 5 -3.15 -9.54 15.87
CA ASN A 5 -2.62 -10.37 14.80
C ASN A 5 -3.52 -10.14 13.59
N HIS A 6 -3.19 -9.13 12.78
CA HIS A 6 -3.71 -9.00 11.43
C HIS A 6 -3.28 -10.26 10.70
N LYS A 7 -4.21 -10.88 9.96
CA LYS A 7 -3.91 -12.07 9.18
C LYS A 7 -4.21 -11.77 7.72
N ILE A 8 -3.21 -11.96 6.88
CA ILE A 8 -3.33 -11.82 5.44
C ILE A 8 -3.91 -13.10 4.87
N ASN A 9 -5.01 -12.94 4.15
CA ASN A 9 -5.69 -13.98 3.40
C ASN A 9 -5.48 -13.73 1.91
N VAL A 10 -4.66 -14.58 1.27
CA VAL A 10 -4.42 -14.52 -0.18
C VAL A 10 -5.69 -14.96 -0.93
N ILE A 11 -6.15 -14.13 -1.85
CA ILE A 11 -7.35 -14.39 -2.64
C ILE A 11 -6.99 -15.02 -3.98
N LYS A 12 -6.18 -14.32 -4.79
CA LYS A 12 -5.85 -14.73 -6.15
C LYS A 12 -4.62 -14.02 -6.69
N GLN A 13 -4.00 -14.63 -7.68
CA GLN A 13 -3.04 -13.94 -8.54
C GLN A 13 -3.77 -12.96 -9.47
N ILE A 14 -3.10 -11.85 -9.78
CA ILE A 14 -3.56 -10.85 -10.74
C ILE A 14 -2.83 -11.12 -12.06
N GLU A 15 -3.57 -11.37 -13.13
CA GLU A 15 -3.03 -11.72 -14.45
C GLU A 15 -2.72 -10.49 -15.32
N ASP A 16 -3.48 -9.40 -15.14
CA ASP A 16 -3.36 -8.18 -15.94
C ASP A 16 -3.05 -7.00 -15.01
N ALA A 17 -2.01 -6.23 -15.36
CA ALA A 17 -1.58 -5.05 -14.62
C ALA A 17 -2.71 -4.04 -14.39
N VAL A 18 -3.69 -3.93 -15.30
CA VAL A 18 -4.86 -3.04 -15.13
C VAL A 18 -5.67 -3.37 -13.88
N ASN A 19 -5.61 -4.61 -13.41
CA ASN A 19 -6.33 -5.10 -12.25
C ASN A 19 -5.53 -4.97 -10.93
N ILE A 20 -4.29 -4.48 -10.99
CA ILE A 20 -3.53 -4.10 -9.79
C ILE A 20 -4.28 -2.97 -9.09
N VAL A 21 -4.44 -3.11 -7.78
CA VAL A 21 -5.26 -2.20 -6.97
C VAL A 21 -4.64 -0.79 -6.97
N GLY A 22 -5.31 0.20 -7.55
CA GLY A 22 -4.77 1.55 -7.70
C GLY A 22 -4.30 1.87 -9.11
N ASN A 23 -4.30 0.89 -10.02
CA ASN A 23 -3.96 1.07 -11.43
C ASN A 23 -5.19 1.17 -12.34
N HIS A 24 -6.33 0.60 -11.93
CA HIS A 24 -7.51 0.51 -12.79
C HIS A 24 -8.04 1.92 -13.18
N PRO A 25 -8.40 2.18 -14.45
CA PRO A 25 -8.82 3.51 -14.91
C PRO A 25 -10.11 4.01 -14.23
N HIS A 26 -10.93 3.09 -13.71
CA HIS A 26 -12.15 3.38 -12.97
C HIS A 26 -11.99 3.17 -11.45
N GLN A 27 -10.78 3.35 -10.92
CA GLN A 27 -10.53 3.32 -9.48
C GLN A 27 -11.43 4.31 -8.75
N ASN A 28 -11.91 3.94 -7.56
CA ASN A 28 -12.64 4.88 -6.71
C ASN A 28 -11.74 6.10 -6.38
N PRO A 29 -12.12 7.33 -6.75
CA PRO A 29 -11.29 8.52 -6.60
C PRO A 29 -11.08 8.97 -5.14
N ASP A 30 -11.86 8.41 -4.21
CA ASP A 30 -11.75 8.68 -2.76
C ASP A 30 -10.81 7.70 -2.06
N ARG A 31 -10.43 6.62 -2.74
CA ARG A 31 -9.46 5.67 -2.21
C ARG A 31 -8.04 6.12 -2.60
N VAL A 32 -7.18 6.25 -1.61
CA VAL A 32 -5.77 6.60 -1.76
C VAL A 32 -4.92 5.35 -1.62
N PHE A 33 -3.88 5.20 -2.44
CA PHE A 33 -3.01 4.02 -2.49
C PHE A 33 -1.56 4.39 -2.20
N LEU A 34 -0.89 3.55 -1.42
CA LEU A 34 0.56 3.48 -1.27
C LEU A 34 1.00 2.02 -1.36
N TYR A 35 2.27 1.81 -1.67
CA TYR A 35 2.90 0.51 -1.73
C TYR A 35 4.17 0.56 -0.92
N ILE A 36 4.28 -0.18 0.18
CA ILE A 36 5.47 -0.17 1.05
C ILE A 36 6.36 -1.38 0.73
N ASN A 37 7.69 -1.22 0.75
CA ASN A 37 8.64 -2.29 0.45
C ASN A 37 8.69 -3.32 1.59
N TYR A 38 7.74 -4.24 1.54
CA TYR A 38 7.58 -5.36 2.43
C TYR A 38 7.04 -6.53 1.60
N ASP A 39 7.45 -7.74 1.94
CA ASP A 39 6.67 -8.93 1.60
C ASP A 39 5.47 -9.07 2.55
N MET A 40 4.46 -9.82 2.13
CA MET A 40 3.22 -10.03 2.88
C MET A 40 3.46 -10.51 4.31
N HIS A 41 4.40 -11.43 4.55
CA HIS A 41 4.64 -11.95 5.90
C HIS A 41 5.27 -10.89 6.80
N SER A 42 6.29 -10.20 6.29
CA SER A 42 6.92 -9.09 7.01
C SER A 42 5.93 -7.95 7.26
N PHE A 43 5.01 -7.68 6.32
CA PHE A 43 3.96 -6.67 6.45
C PHE A 43 2.96 -7.06 7.53
N GLU A 44 2.51 -8.31 7.57
CA GLU A 44 1.63 -8.88 8.60
C GLU A 44 2.23 -8.67 10.00
N ASP A 45 3.49 -9.06 10.19
CA ASP A 45 4.19 -8.98 11.47
C ASP A 45 4.42 -7.54 11.95
N SER A 46 4.51 -6.61 11.01
CA SER A 46 4.87 -5.21 11.24
C SER A 46 3.69 -4.24 11.12
N PHE A 47 2.47 -4.72 10.89
CA PHE A 47 1.32 -3.88 10.58
C PHE A 47 1.10 -2.77 11.62
N ASP A 48 1.03 -3.15 12.90
CA ASP A 48 0.83 -2.21 14.01
C ASP A 48 1.95 -1.16 14.08
N GLU A 49 3.19 -1.53 13.74
CA GLU A 49 4.32 -0.60 13.72
C GLU A 49 4.22 0.36 12.53
N ILE A 50 3.91 -0.15 11.33
CA ILE A 50 3.78 0.63 10.10
C ILE A 50 2.72 1.72 10.28
N PHE A 51 1.63 1.41 10.98
CA PHE A 51 0.53 2.33 11.23
C PHE A 51 0.58 3.02 12.60
N SER A 52 1.69 2.92 13.35
CA SER A 52 1.89 3.66 14.59
C SER A 52 2.26 5.13 14.31
N ILE A 53 1.29 5.88 13.78
CA ILE A 53 1.48 7.26 13.32
C ILE A 53 0.64 8.19 14.19
N SER A 54 1.24 8.75 15.24
CA SER A 54 0.57 9.64 16.20
C SER A 54 -0.10 10.85 15.54
N GLU A 55 0.45 11.34 14.43
CA GLU A 55 -0.11 12.47 13.70
C GLU A 55 -1.46 12.15 13.02
N LEU A 56 -1.84 10.87 12.92
CA LEU A 56 -3.12 10.44 12.37
C LEU A 56 -4.22 10.25 13.41
N GLU A 57 -3.92 10.31 14.71
CA GLU A 57 -4.91 10.12 15.77
C GLU A 57 -6.05 11.17 15.73
N SER A 58 -5.77 12.36 15.18
CA SER A 58 -6.75 13.43 15.00
C SER A 58 -7.48 13.38 13.65
N GLU A 59 -7.14 12.45 12.77
CA GLU A 59 -7.67 12.40 11.39
C GLU A 59 -8.78 11.36 11.28
N ASP A 60 -9.87 11.71 10.58
CA ASP A 60 -10.96 10.79 10.28
C ASP A 60 -10.67 10.04 8.97
N PHE A 61 -10.19 8.79 9.08
CA PHE A 61 -9.90 7.94 7.93
C PHE A 61 -10.10 6.46 8.25
N CYS A 62 -10.37 5.67 7.21
CA CYS A 62 -10.50 4.22 7.32
C CYS A 62 -9.50 3.54 6.40
N LEU A 63 -8.68 2.65 6.96
CA LEU A 63 -7.89 1.69 6.19
C LEU A 63 -8.83 0.72 5.46
N ILE A 64 -8.45 0.32 4.25
CA ILE A 64 -9.19 -0.64 3.43
C ILE A 64 -8.40 -1.94 3.40
N SER A 65 -9.02 -3.04 3.83
CA SER A 65 -8.37 -4.35 3.99
C SER A 65 -7.92 -5.01 2.69
N SER A 66 -8.70 -4.88 1.61
CA SER A 66 -8.42 -5.58 0.35
C SER A 66 -7.40 -4.85 -0.52
N ASN A 67 -6.17 -5.35 -0.64
CA ASN A 67 -5.07 -4.75 -1.40
C ASN A 67 -4.29 -5.83 -2.18
N CYS A 68 -3.10 -5.52 -2.70
CA CYS A 68 -2.25 -6.52 -3.33
C CYS A 68 -0.78 -6.34 -3.00
N GLU A 69 -0.01 -7.42 -3.07
CA GLU A 69 1.45 -7.41 -3.08
C GLU A 69 1.90 -7.38 -4.55
N ILE A 70 2.79 -6.46 -4.89
CA ILE A 70 3.47 -6.42 -6.17
C ILE A 70 4.85 -7.03 -5.99
N THR A 71 5.21 -8.02 -6.80
CA THR A 71 6.58 -8.54 -6.91
C THR A 71 7.22 -8.00 -8.19
N LEU A 72 8.32 -7.28 -8.01
CA LEU A 72 9.13 -6.71 -9.08
C LEU A 72 9.96 -7.79 -9.80
N PRO A 73 10.47 -7.53 -11.03
CA PRO A 73 11.34 -8.47 -11.75
C PRO A 73 12.61 -8.89 -10.98
N ASN A 74 13.11 -8.01 -10.11
CA ASN A 74 14.29 -8.29 -9.28
C ASN A 74 13.96 -9.05 -7.97
N GLY A 75 12.68 -9.41 -7.76
CA GLY A 75 12.21 -10.14 -6.58
C GLY A 75 11.83 -9.26 -5.39
N GLU A 76 12.05 -7.94 -5.45
CA GLU A 76 11.56 -7.03 -4.40
C GLU A 76 10.03 -7.02 -4.36
N LYS A 77 9.48 -6.89 -3.15
CA LYS A 77 8.05 -6.96 -2.91
C LYS A 77 7.52 -5.69 -2.30
N PHE A 78 6.31 -5.33 -2.68
CA PHE A 78 5.63 -4.14 -2.24
C PHE A 78 4.19 -4.43 -1.85
N CYS A 79 3.86 -4.34 -0.57
CA CYS A 79 2.51 -4.50 -0.05
C CYS A 79 1.70 -3.22 -0.22
N GLY A 80 0.51 -3.37 -0.81
CA GLY A 80 -0.46 -2.30 -0.99
C GLY A 80 -1.12 -1.92 0.34
N ILE A 81 -1.17 -0.62 0.57
CA ILE A 81 -1.88 0.04 1.65
C ILE A 81 -2.86 1.00 0.99
N SER A 82 -4.09 1.03 1.47
CA SER A 82 -5.02 2.06 1.03
C SER A 82 -5.99 2.47 2.11
N PHE A 83 -6.50 3.69 1.94
CA PHE A 83 -7.47 4.27 2.85
C PHE A 83 -8.48 5.12 2.12
N LYS A 84 -9.59 5.39 2.80
CA LYS A 84 -10.57 6.42 2.43
C LYS A 84 -10.66 7.44 3.53
N SER A 85 -11.00 8.67 3.17
CA SER A 85 -11.34 9.71 4.14
C SER A 85 -12.35 10.67 3.54
N ASN A 86 -13.27 11.13 4.37
CA ASN A 86 -14.28 12.13 4.01
C ASN A 86 -13.71 13.57 4.01
N SER A 87 -12.50 13.78 4.55
CA SER A 87 -11.84 15.09 4.58
C SER A 87 -10.32 14.97 4.52
N ASN A 88 -9.62 15.94 3.94
CA ASN A 88 -8.15 16.07 4.08
C ASN A 88 -7.29 14.84 3.62
N LYS A 89 -7.74 14.03 2.66
CA LYS A 89 -6.99 12.86 2.13
C LYS A 89 -5.54 13.16 1.74
N THR A 90 -5.27 14.36 1.21
CA THR A 90 -3.93 14.82 0.86
C THR A 90 -3.04 14.99 2.10
N LEU A 91 -3.58 15.54 3.19
CA LEU A 91 -2.86 15.73 4.45
C LEU A 91 -2.55 14.38 5.10
N ILE A 92 -3.52 13.47 5.15
CA ILE A 92 -3.33 12.10 5.67
C ILE A 92 -2.24 11.39 4.88
N LEU A 93 -2.31 11.43 3.55
CA LEU A 93 -1.28 10.87 2.67
C LEU A 93 0.11 11.45 2.97
N GLN A 94 0.20 12.76 3.16
CA GLN A 94 1.45 13.43 3.49
C GLN A 94 1.99 13.01 4.85
N LYS A 95 1.13 12.90 5.87
CA LYS A 95 1.50 12.42 7.21
C LYS A 95 2.06 10.99 7.17
N ILE A 96 1.41 10.09 6.41
CA ILE A 96 1.88 8.71 6.20
C ILE A 96 3.26 8.70 5.53
N LYS A 97 3.42 9.43 4.42
CA LYS A 97 4.70 9.51 3.71
C LYS A 97 5.83 10.05 4.58
N ASN A 98 5.59 11.14 5.30
CA ASN A 98 6.57 11.71 6.22
C ASN A 98 6.95 10.72 7.33
N HIS A 99 5.99 9.93 7.83
CA HIS A 99 6.29 8.87 8.80
C HIS A 99 7.18 7.79 8.19
N PHE A 100 6.84 7.30 7.00
CA PHE A 100 7.63 6.28 6.29
C PHE A 100 9.05 6.76 6.01
N GLU A 101 9.22 8.01 5.58
CA GLU A 101 10.53 8.62 5.35
C GLU A 101 11.36 8.70 6.64
N ARG A 102 10.77 9.14 7.75
CA ARG A 102 11.45 9.17 9.06
C ARG A 102 11.86 7.79 9.55
N LYS A 103 11.09 6.76 9.21
CA LYS A 103 11.38 5.36 9.52
C LYS A 103 12.36 4.71 8.53
N GLY A 104 12.70 5.39 7.44
CA GLY A 104 13.55 4.83 6.39
C GLY A 104 12.84 3.79 5.52
N TYR A 105 11.50 3.74 5.54
CA TYR A 105 10.74 2.83 4.70
C TYR A 105 10.73 3.32 3.26
N GLN A 106 11.07 2.42 2.34
CA GLN A 106 10.86 2.64 0.92
C GLN A 106 9.38 2.38 0.59
N TYR A 107 8.79 3.27 -0.20
CA TYR A 107 7.40 3.14 -0.63
C TYR A 107 7.23 3.64 -2.06
N GLY A 108 6.07 3.42 -2.66
CA GLY A 108 5.73 3.87 -3.99
C GLY A 108 4.25 4.20 -4.15
N VAL A 109 3.93 4.86 -5.25
CA VAL A 109 2.57 5.19 -5.67
C VAL A 109 2.37 4.78 -7.13
N ILE A 110 1.17 4.28 -7.45
CA ILE A 110 0.83 3.94 -8.84
C ILE A 110 0.33 5.17 -9.58
N ARG A 111 0.86 5.42 -10.78
CA ARG A 111 0.37 6.41 -11.75
C ARG A 111 0.63 5.94 -13.16
N ASN A 112 -0.38 6.01 -14.03
CA ASN A 112 -0.27 5.71 -15.47
C ASN A 112 0.47 4.39 -15.75
N ASN A 113 0.02 3.28 -15.17
CA ASN A 113 0.64 1.96 -15.30
C ASN A 113 2.06 1.82 -14.73
N ASN A 114 2.50 2.76 -13.89
CA ASN A 114 3.83 2.71 -13.29
C ASN A 114 3.75 2.77 -11.77
N LEU A 115 4.57 1.96 -11.09
CA LEU A 115 4.93 2.13 -9.69
C LEU A 115 6.09 3.14 -9.61
N ILE A 116 5.82 4.30 -9.01
CA ILE A 116 6.81 5.36 -8.80
C ILE A 116 7.26 5.29 -7.35
N LEU A 117 8.50 4.87 -7.13
CA LEU A 117 9.10 4.73 -5.81
C LEU A 117 9.48 6.08 -5.20
N SER A 118 9.62 6.13 -3.87
CA SER A 118 10.07 7.31 -3.11
C SER A 118 11.48 7.76 -3.50
N THR A 119 12.28 6.87 -4.11
CA THR A 119 13.58 7.16 -4.72
C THR A 119 13.49 7.80 -6.12
N ASN A 120 12.28 8.00 -6.64
CA ASN A 120 11.96 8.39 -8.02
C ASN A 120 12.26 7.33 -9.09
N ASN A 121 12.60 6.11 -8.70
CA ASN A 121 12.64 4.99 -9.63
C ASN A 121 11.22 4.69 -10.14
N VAL A 122 11.11 4.49 -11.45
CA VAL A 122 9.83 4.22 -12.12
C VAL A 122 9.87 2.79 -12.68
N ILE A 123 8.87 2.00 -12.34
CA ILE A 123 8.76 0.60 -12.74
C ILE A 123 7.43 0.41 -13.45
N ASN A 124 7.45 -0.20 -14.65
CA ASN A 124 6.23 -0.55 -15.36
C ASN A 124 5.56 -1.75 -14.68
N LEU A 125 4.26 -1.64 -14.42
CA LEU A 125 3.46 -2.69 -13.81
C LEU A 125 3.26 -3.91 -14.72
N ASP A 126 3.39 -3.76 -16.04
CA ASP A 126 3.32 -4.88 -17.00
C ASP A 126 4.44 -5.91 -16.79
N ASP A 127 5.57 -5.48 -16.22
CA ASP A 127 6.73 -6.34 -15.92
C ASP A 127 6.59 -7.02 -14.55
N CYS A 128 5.56 -6.70 -13.78
CA CYS A 128 5.39 -7.16 -12.41
C CYS A 128 4.41 -8.33 -12.32
N SER A 129 4.54 -9.12 -11.25
CA SER A 129 3.45 -10.01 -10.83
C SER A 129 2.78 -9.45 -9.58
N ALA A 130 1.51 -9.75 -9.38
CA ALA A 130 0.80 -9.29 -8.20
C ALA A 130 -0.18 -10.33 -7.65
N ILE A 131 -0.37 -10.29 -6.34
CA ILE A 131 -1.27 -11.17 -5.60
C ILE A 131 -2.25 -10.31 -4.81
N LEU A 132 -3.55 -10.50 -5.04
CA LEU A 132 -4.62 -9.87 -4.29
C LEU A 132 -4.76 -10.56 -2.92
N TYR A 133 -4.85 -9.76 -1.87
CA TYR A 133 -5.06 -10.23 -0.51
C TYR A 133 -5.99 -9.30 0.27
N ASP A 134 -6.56 -9.84 1.35
CA ASP A 134 -7.26 -9.08 2.38
C ASP A 134 -6.54 -9.27 3.71
N TYR A 135 -6.68 -8.32 4.63
CA TYR A 135 -6.30 -8.54 6.04
C TYR A 135 -7.51 -8.40 6.97
N ASP A 136 -7.57 -9.32 7.95
CA ASP A 136 -8.61 -9.40 8.99
C ASP A 136 -8.54 -8.26 10.02
#